data_AF-X1IM76-F1
#
_entry.id   AF-X1IM76-F1
#
_cell.length_a   1.000
_cell.length_b   1.000
_cell.length_c   1.000
_cell.angle_alpha   90.00
_cell.angle_beta   90.00
_cell.angle_gamma   90.00
#
_symmetry.space_group_name_H-M   'P 1'
#
loop_
_entity.id
_entity.type
_entity.pdbx_description
1 polymer ?
#
loop_
_entity_poly.entity_id
_entity_poly.type
_entity_poly.pdbx_seq_one_letter_code
_entity_poly.pdbx_strand_id
1 'polypeptide(L)' 'MASKKTRCQICGHHIWAPKSVERGIGPVCWARLQEEGASEEA' A
#
# COMPACT_ATOMS: atom_id res chain seq x y z
N MET A 1 0.69 21.63 -5.33
CA MET A 1 0.85 20.43 -4.49
C MET A 1 0.67 19.20 -5.37
N ALA A 2 1.74 18.49 -5.73
CA ALA A 2 1.64 17.28 -6.54
C ALA A 2 1.10 16.15 -5.67
N SER A 3 -0.14 15.72 -5.92
CA SER A 3 -0.66 14.49 -5.36
C SER A 3 0.26 13.35 -5.82
N LYS A 4 1.10 12.84 -4.91
CA LYS A 4 2.08 11.79 -5.22
C LYS A 4 1.33 10.52 -5.60
N LYS A 5 1.05 10.36 -6.89
CA LYS A 5 0.62 9.11 -7.50
C LYS A 5 1.83 8.18 -7.45
N THR A 6 1.82 7.20 -6.57
CA THR A 6 2.86 6.17 -6.52
C THR A 6 2.34 4.91 -7.20
N ARG A 7 3.22 4.06 -7.73
CA ARG A 7 2.82 2.74 -8.25
C ARG A 7 2.97 1.70 -7.15
N CYS A 8 2.01 0.80 -7.07
CA CYS A 8 2.10 -0.39 -6.23
C CYS A 8 3.27 -1.25 -6.70
N GLN A 9 4.19 -1.62 -5.81
CA GLN A 9 5.31 -2.50 -6.16
C GLN A 9 4.90 -3.94 -6.45
N ILE A 10 3.69 -4.34 -6.03
CA ILE A 10 3.22 -5.73 -6.16
C ILE A 10 2.39 -5.91 -7.43
N CYS A 11 1.45 -5.00 -7.69
CA CYS A 11 0.53 -5.12 -8.85
C CYS A 11 0.71 -4.03 -9.91
N GLY A 12 1.62 -3.06 -9.72
CA GLY A 12 1.89 -2.00 -10.69
C GLY A 12 0.81 -0.91 -10.80
N HIS A 13 -0.35 -1.06 -10.15
CA HIS A 13 -1.43 -0.07 -10.19
C HIS A 13 -1.04 1.26 -9.53
N HIS A 14 -1.55 2.37 -10.07
CA HIS A 14 -1.38 3.69 -9.45
C HIS A 14 -2.22 3.80 -8.18
N ILE A 15 -1.58 4.19 -7.08
CA ILE A 15 -2.19 4.38 -5.77
C ILE A 15 -2.01 5.84 -5.33
N TRP A 16 -3.05 6.37 -4.71
CA TRP A 16 -3.08 7.72 -4.18
C TRP A 16 -2.97 7.64 -2.66
N ALA A 17 -1.98 8.32 -2.09
CA ALA A 17 -1.72 8.35 -0.65
C ALA A 17 -1.67 6.95 0.00
N PRO A 18 -0.68 6.11 -0.35
CA PRO A 18 -0.53 4.79 0.27
C PRO A 18 -0.20 4.94 1.76
N LYS A 19 -1.18 4.71 2.64
CA LYS A 19 -0.96 4.54 4.09
C LYS A 19 0.12 3.49 4.40
N SER A 20 0.31 2.53 3.49
CA SER A 20 1.37 1.51 3.51
C SER A 20 2.79 2.11 3.57
N VAL A 21 3.00 3.27 2.93
CA VAL A 21 4.29 3.97 2.98
C VAL A 21 4.51 4.60 4.36
N GLU A 22 3.47 5.20 4.95
CA GLU A 22 3.54 5.77 6.30
C GLU A 22 3.81 4.70 7.37
N ARG A 23 3.34 3.47 7.14
CA ARG A 23 3.61 2.31 8.00
C ARG A 23 4.98 1.65 7.75
N GLY A 24 5.78 2.15 6.80
CA GLY A 24 7.10 1.57 6.47
C GLY A 24 7.07 0.31 5.61
N ILE A 25 5.89 -0.10 5.13
CA ILE A 25 5.69 -1.31 4.30
C ILE A 25 6.05 -1.04 2.83
N GLY A 26 6.04 0.23 2.41
CA GLY A 26 6.32 0.67 1.05
C GLY A 26 5.05 1.00 0.27
N PRO A 27 5.16 1.41 -1.01
CA PRO A 27 4.00 1.77 -1.82
C PRO A 27 3.26 0.51 -2.27
N VAL A 28 2.31 0.09 -1.44
CA VAL A 28 1.47 -1.07 -1.68
C VAL A 28 -0.01 -0.68 -1.66
N CYS A 29 -0.82 -1.26 -2.55
CA CYS A 29 -2.25 -1.02 -2.59
C CYS A 29 -2.95 -1.59 -1.34
N TRP A 30 -4.03 -0.93 -0.93
CA TRP A 30 -4.79 -1.31 0.28
C TRP A 30 -5.35 -2.74 0.21
N ALA A 31 -5.73 -3.20 -0.99
CA ALA A 31 -6.18 -4.58 -1.20
C ALA A 31 -5.15 -5.59 -0.73
N ARG A 32 -3.86 -5.39 -1.07
CA ARG A 32 -2.80 -6.29 -0.63
C ARG A 32 -2.43 -6.09 0.84
N LEU A 33 -2.52 -4.85 1.33
CA LEU A 33 -2.32 -4.56 2.76
C LEU A 33 -3.33 -5.29 3.65
N GLN A 34 -4.58 -5.44 3.20
CA GLN A 34 -5.61 -6.20 3.91
C GLN A 34 -5.35 -7.72 3.89
N GLU A 35 -4.83 -8.27 2.79
CA GLU A 35 -4.48 -9.69 2.73
C GLU A 35 -3.34 -10.03 3.71
N GLU A 36 -2.33 -9.17 3.84
CA GLU A 36 -1.22 -9.38 4.76
C GLU A 36 -1.62 -9.11 6.23
N GLY A 37 -2.47 -8.11 6.46
CA GLY A 37 -2.94 -7.73 7.80
C GLY A 37 -3.90 -8.73 8.45
N ALA A 38 -4.38 -9.75 7.72
CA ALA A 38 -5.21 -10.82 8.26
C ALA A 38 -4.41 -11.93 8.95
N SER A 39 -3.07 -11.92 8.89
CA SER A 39 -2.23 -12.99 9.45
C SER A 39 -1.65 -12.69 10.84
N GLU A 40 -2.01 -11.57 11.47
CA GLU A 40 -1.53 -11.18 12.80
C GLU A 40 -2.64 -11.24 13.86
N GLU A 41 -3.54 -12.21 13.77
CA GLU A 41 -4.32 -12.71 14.90
C GLU A 41 -4.48 -14.24 14.78
N ALA A 42 -3.43 -14.99 15.13
CA ALA A 42 -3.48 -16.41 15.50
C ALA A 42 -2.54 -16.67 16.69
#